data_AF-A0A930F9F5-F1
#
_entry.id   AF-A0A930F9F5-F1
#
_cell.length_a   1.000
_cell.length_b   1.000
_cell.length_c   1.000
_cell.angle_alpha   90.00
_cell.angle_beta   90.00
_cell.angle_gamma   90.00
#
_symmetry.space_group_name_H-M   'P 1'
#
loop_
_entity.id
_entity.type
_entity.pdbx_description
1 polymer ?
#
loop_
_entity_poly.entity_id
_entity_poly.type
_entity_poly.pdbx_seq_one_letter_code
_entity_poly.pdbx_strand_id
1 'polypeptide(L)'
;MMNTHLEMEQVLNYLTKLAQALLANGSTLEHVEYAIEKNAEAYQLTELSTVMTHQYVSICFRGTDGNTYTKQLGIFGITINLENLRVLNNIMHQVANHPIPTEQLQNVLDQVENTRKYNLITTVLC
;
A
#
# COMPACT_ATOMS: atom_id res chain seq x y z
N MET A 1 22.83 -13.29 -7.78
CA MET A 1 22.62 -12.20 -6.81
C MET A 1 21.44 -11.40 -7.32
N MET A 2 20.38 -11.28 -6.53
CA MET A 2 19.26 -10.41 -6.88
C MET A 2 19.74 -8.95 -6.80
N ASN A 3 19.22 -8.10 -7.68
CA ASN A 3 19.64 -6.71 -7.77
C ASN A 3 18.96 -5.92 -6.65
N THR A 4 19.71 -5.45 -5.63
CA THR A 4 19.16 -4.73 -4.47
C THR A 4 18.39 -3.47 -4.86
N HIS A 5 18.74 -2.83 -5.98
CA HIS A 5 17.95 -1.72 -6.51
C HIS A 5 16.54 -2.15 -6.92
N LEU A 6 16.43 -3.28 -7.60
CA LEU A 6 15.14 -3.84 -8.01
C LEU A 6 14.29 -4.23 -6.79
N GLU A 7 14.93 -4.78 -5.75
CA GLU A 7 14.25 -5.11 -4.49
C GLU A 7 13.65 -3.85 -3.84
N MET A 8 14.42 -2.76 -3.76
CA MET A 8 13.95 -1.50 -3.19
C MET A 8 12.84 -0.85 -4.03
N GLU A 9 12.92 -0.93 -5.36
CA GLU A 9 11.82 -0.49 -6.24
C GLU A 9 10.54 -1.31 -6.01
N GLN A 10 10.67 -2.62 -5.78
CA GLN A 10 9.52 -3.48 -5.45
C GLN A 10 8.90 -3.10 -4.11
N VAL A 11 9.71 -2.82 -3.09
CA VAL A 11 9.24 -2.34 -1.77
C VAL A 11 8.55 -0.98 -1.91
N LEU A 12 9.14 -0.03 -2.65
CA LEU A 12 8.54 1.28 -2.91
C LEU A 12 7.19 1.15 -3.61
N ASN A 13 7.10 0.28 -4.62
CA ASN A 13 5.88 0.00 -5.35
C ASN A 13 4.81 -0.60 -4.44
N TYR A 14 5.19 -1.53 -3.57
CA TYR A 14 4.29 -2.14 -2.59
C TYR A 14 3.74 -1.10 -1.61
N LEU A 15 4.61 -0.33 -0.95
CA LEU A 15 4.20 0.66 0.05
C LEU A 15 3.25 1.71 -0.54
N THR A 16 3.60 2.24 -1.72
CA THR A 16 2.76 3.26 -2.38
C THR A 16 1.41 2.71 -2.81
N LYS A 17 1.34 1.48 -3.36
CA LYS A 17 0.08 0.85 -3.74
C LYS A 17 -0.76 0.44 -2.52
N LEU A 18 -0.13 -0.03 -1.45
CA LEU A 18 -0.82 -0.34 -0.20
C LEU A 18 -1.49 0.91 0.38
N ALA A 19 -0.75 2.03 0.47
CA ALA A 19 -1.31 3.29 0.95
C ALA A 19 -2.44 3.80 0.07
N GLN A 20 -2.23 3.80 -1.24
CA GLN A 20 -3.25 4.18 -2.22
C GLN A 20 -4.53 3.33 -2.04
N ALA A 21 -4.38 2.01 -1.93
CA ALA A 21 -5.51 1.10 -1.79
C ALA A 21 -6.23 1.27 -0.45
N LEU A 22 -5.52 1.42 0.66
CA LEU A 22 -6.13 1.69 1.98
C LEU A 22 -6.96 2.98 1.93
N LEU A 23 -6.40 4.07 1.42
CA LEU A 23 -7.11 5.35 1.30
C LEU A 23 -8.29 5.28 0.33
N ALA A 24 -8.12 4.64 -0.83
CA ALA A 24 -9.19 4.46 -1.81
C ALA A 24 -10.37 3.62 -1.26
N ASN A 25 -10.12 2.74 -0.29
CA ASN A 25 -11.14 1.92 0.36
C ASN A 25 -11.69 2.53 1.67
N GLY A 26 -11.34 3.79 1.99
CA GLY A 26 -11.92 4.55 3.10
C GLY A 26 -11.17 4.45 4.43
N SER A 27 -9.91 4.03 4.42
CA SER A 27 -9.05 4.08 5.61
C SER A 27 -8.71 5.53 5.99
N THR A 28 -8.43 5.78 7.28
CA THR A 28 -7.98 7.10 7.76
C THR A 28 -6.50 7.29 7.48
N LEU A 29 -6.06 8.55 7.40
CA LEU A 29 -4.66 8.88 7.13
C LEU A 29 -3.73 8.29 8.20
N GLU A 30 -4.11 8.39 9.47
CA GLU A 30 -3.33 7.90 10.62
C GLU A 30 -3.14 6.37 10.57
N HIS A 31 -4.18 5.64 10.16
CA HIS A 31 -4.07 4.19 9.98
C HIS A 31 -3.13 3.82 8.83
N VAL A 32 -3.18 4.58 7.74
CA VAL A 32 -2.27 4.36 6.61
C VAL A 32 -0.83 4.71 6.98
N GLU A 33 -0.60 5.80 7.73
CA GLU A 33 0.73 6.14 8.26
C GLU A 33 1.30 4.99 9.09
N TYR A 34 0.52 4.50 10.07
CA TYR A 34 0.91 3.35 10.88
C TYR A 34 1.24 2.11 10.03
N ALA A 35 0.43 1.84 8.99
CA ALA A 35 0.66 0.71 8.10
C ALA A 35 1.99 0.83 7.35
N ILE A 36 2.29 2.02 6.81
CA ILE A 36 3.52 2.25 6.07
C ILE A 36 4.74 2.19 6.98
N GLU A 37 4.68 2.79 8.18
CA GLU A 37 5.78 2.73 9.16
C GLU A 37 6.14 1.29 9.52
N LYS A 38 5.14 0.47 9.87
CA LYS A 38 5.38 -0.93 10.27
C LYS A 38 5.95 -1.78 9.14
N ASN A 39 5.52 -1.55 7.91
CA ASN A 39 6.05 -2.26 6.76
C ASN A 39 7.44 -1.75 6.37
N ALA A 40 7.72 -0.46 6.51
CA ALA A 40 9.05 0.09 6.30
C ALA A 40 10.07 -0.44 7.31
N GLU A 41 9.69 -0.54 8.59
CA GLU A 41 10.49 -1.18 9.64
C GLU A 41 10.87 -2.63 9.28
N ALA A 42 9.89 -3.40 8.77
CA ALA A 42 10.08 -4.79 8.37
C ALA A 42 11.12 -4.99 7.26
N TYR A 43 11.29 -3.98 6.38
CA TYR A 43 12.30 -3.95 5.33
C TYR A 43 13.57 -3.16 5.70
N GLN A 44 13.73 -2.76 6.96
CA GLN A 44 14.89 -2.01 7.46
C GLN A 44 15.14 -0.69 6.71
N LEU A 45 14.06 -0.06 6.24
CA LEU A 45 14.13 1.23 5.55
C LEU A 45 14.41 2.32 6.57
N THR A 46 15.16 3.34 6.14
CA THR A 46 15.51 4.50 6.99
C THR A 46 15.06 5.80 6.32
N GLU A 47 15.06 6.91 7.06
CA GLU A 47 14.66 8.24 6.52
C GLU A 47 13.27 8.22 5.85
N LEU A 48 12.33 7.43 6.39
CA LEU A 48 10.96 7.38 5.87
C LEU A 48 10.28 8.75 6.00
N SER A 49 9.72 9.22 4.90
CA SER A 49 8.88 10.41 4.83
C SER A 49 7.66 10.12 3.97
N THR A 50 6.49 10.45 4.48
CA THR A 50 5.21 10.26 3.81
C THR A 50 4.48 11.59 3.70
N VAL A 51 3.85 11.84 2.56
CA VAL A 51 2.91 12.93 2.37
C VAL A 51 1.65 12.33 1.79
N MET A 52 0.57 12.38 2.57
CA MET A 52 -0.69 11.74 2.21
C MET A 52 -1.85 12.70 2.34
N THR A 53 -2.72 12.65 1.34
CA THR A 53 -4.01 13.32 1.33
C THR A 53 -5.05 12.35 0.76
N HIS A 54 -6.31 12.75 0.76
CA HIS A 54 -7.36 12.00 0.06
C HIS A 54 -7.21 12.01 -1.48
N GLN A 55 -6.24 12.74 -2.04
CA GLN A 55 -6.03 12.88 -3.48
C GLN A 55 -4.73 12.23 -3.97
N TYR A 56 -3.74 12.06 -3.11
CA TYR A 56 -2.47 11.44 -3.47
C TYR A 56 -1.73 10.91 -2.24
N VAL A 57 -0.82 9.97 -2.50
CA VAL A 57 0.20 9.51 -1.57
C VAL A 57 1.57 9.66 -2.20
N SER A 58 2.52 10.22 -1.47
CA SER A 58 3.94 10.25 -1.81
C SER A 58 4.73 9.60 -0.67
N ILE A 59 5.60 8.66 -1.01
CA ILE A 59 6.47 7.96 -0.05
C ILE A 59 7.91 8.13 -0.50
N CYS A 60 8.77 8.45 0.45
CA CYS A 60 10.22 8.57 0.29
C CYS A 60 10.92 7.79 1.40
N PHE A 61 12.00 7.09 1.08
CA PHE A 61 12.86 6.43 2.07
C PHE A 61 14.29 6.24 1.53
N ARG A 62 15.23 5.93 2.43
CA ARG A 62 16.56 5.41 2.10
C ARG A 62 16.58 3.89 2.21
N GLY A 63 16.90 3.22 1.10
CA GLY A 63 16.98 1.76 0.99
C GLY A 63 18.24 1.20 1.65
N THR A 64 18.29 -0.13 1.77
CA THR A 64 19.46 -0.85 2.33
C THR A 64 20.70 -0.78 1.44
N ASP A 65 20.53 -0.40 0.17
CA ASP A 65 21.60 -0.08 -0.77
C ASP A 65 22.15 1.35 -0.63
N GLY A 66 21.59 2.15 0.30
CA GLY A 66 21.98 3.53 0.56
C GLY A 66 21.35 4.57 -0.38
N ASN A 67 20.59 4.16 -1.40
CA ASN A 67 19.93 5.06 -2.34
C ASN A 67 18.60 5.58 -1.78
N THR A 68 18.19 6.76 -2.25
CA THR A 68 16.89 7.34 -1.90
C THR A 68 15.86 6.97 -2.96
N TYR A 69 14.73 6.45 -2.52
CA TYR A 69 13.62 6.01 -3.35
C TYR A 69 12.41 6.90 -3.08
N THR A 70 11.77 7.37 -4.14
CA THR A 70 10.56 8.20 -4.03
C THR A 70 9.53 7.83 -5.08
N LYS A 71 8.26 7.78 -4.69
CA LYS A 71 7.16 7.55 -5.61
C LYS A 71 5.88 8.20 -5.11
N GLN A 72 5.13 8.77 -6.05
CA GLN A 72 3.83 9.36 -5.82
C GLN A 72 2.76 8.69 -6.68
N LEU A 73 1.58 8.47 -6.10
CA LEU A 73 0.38 7.99 -6.80
C LEU A 73 -0.82 8.88 -6.48
N GLY A 74 -1.66 9.14 -7.48
CA GLY A 74 -2.95 9.79 -7.30
C GLY A 74 -4.01 8.79 -6.81
N ILE A 75 -5.01 9.31 -6.10
CA ILE A 75 -6.17 8.54 -5.61
C ILE A 75 -7.39 9.09 -6.34
N PHE A 76 -7.94 8.29 -7.25
CA PHE A 76 -9.06 8.68 -8.11
C PHE A 76 -10.34 7.99 -7.64
N GLY A 77 -10.96 8.58 -6.62
CA GLY A 77 -12.18 8.09 -6.00
C GLY A 77 -11.90 7.34 -4.69
N ILE A 78 -12.73 7.63 -3.69
CA ILE A 78 -12.73 6.97 -2.40
C ILE A 78 -14.10 6.33 -2.22
N THR A 79 -14.11 5.04 -1.88
CA THR A 79 -15.32 4.27 -1.57
C THR A 79 -15.09 3.54 -0.27
N ILE A 80 -16.08 3.47 0.61
CA ILE A 80 -15.95 2.66 1.83
C ILE A 80 -16.19 1.20 1.45
N ASN A 81 -15.13 0.39 1.42
CA ASN A 81 -15.23 -1.05 1.18
C ASN A 81 -14.52 -1.81 2.31
N LEU A 82 -15.33 -2.25 3.28
CA LEU A 82 -14.85 -2.91 4.50
C LEU A 82 -14.23 -4.29 4.22
N GLU A 83 -14.65 -4.98 3.16
CA GLU A 83 -14.08 -6.29 2.79
C GLU A 83 -12.65 -6.12 2.26
N ASN A 84 -12.46 -5.16 1.35
CA ASN A 84 -11.13 -4.79 0.84
C ASN A 84 -10.24 -4.28 1.96
N LEU A 85 -10.75 -3.41 2.85
CA LEU A 85 -9.99 -2.94 4.00
C LEU A 85 -9.53 -4.09 4.90
N ARG A 86 -10.39 -5.09 5.15
CA ARG A 86 -10.01 -6.28 5.92
C ARG A 86 -8.87 -7.05 5.25
N VAL A 87 -8.94 -7.25 3.93
CA VAL A 87 -7.88 -7.93 3.17
C VAL A 87 -6.58 -7.14 3.21
N LEU A 88 -6.63 -5.83 2.96
CA LEU A 88 -5.48 -4.92 3.03
C LEU A 88 -4.85 -4.89 4.42
N ASN A 89 -5.66 -4.86 5.48
CA ASN A 89 -5.20 -4.92 6.87
C ASN A 89 -4.47 -6.25 7.16
N ASN A 90 -5.00 -7.37 6.67
CA ASN A 90 -4.32 -8.66 6.82
C ASN A 90 -2.97 -8.67 6.09
N ILE A 91 -2.92 -8.11 4.87
CA ILE A 91 -1.69 -8.01 4.08
C ILE A 91 -0.64 -7.18 4.83
N MET A 92 -1.00 -5.97 5.31
CA MET A 92 -0.03 -5.12 6.02
C MET A 92 0.49 -5.77 7.30
N HIS A 93 -0.35 -6.53 8.02
CA HIS A 93 0.08 -7.23 9.23
C HIS A 93 0.94 -8.45 8.91
N GLN A 94 0.63 -9.17 7.82
CA GLN A 94 1.43 -10.30 7.38
C GLN A 94 2.85 -9.84 7.01
N VAL A 95 2.95 -8.81 6.17
CA VAL A 95 4.24 -8.28 5.71
C VAL A 95 5.04 -7.63 6.84
N ALA A 96 4.37 -6.87 7.73
CA ALA A 96 5.05 -6.25 8.87
C ALA A 96 5.64 -7.27 9.86
N ASN A 97 4.94 -8.39 10.11
CA ASN A 97 5.40 -9.40 11.06
C ASN A 97 6.36 -10.42 10.44
N HIS A 98 6.17 -10.76 9.15
CA HIS A 98 6.96 -11.72 8.41
C HIS A 98 7.22 -11.16 7.01
N PRO A 99 8.35 -10.44 6.80
CA PRO A 99 8.67 -9.80 5.54
C PRO A 99 8.61 -10.83 4.39
N ILE A 100 7.73 -10.57 3.43
CA ILE A 100 7.57 -11.42 2.26
C ILE A 100 8.69 -11.08 1.26
N PRO A 101 9.22 -12.06 0.49
CA PRO A 101 10.17 -11.76 -0.57
C PRO A 101 9.66 -10.69 -1.53
N THR A 102 10.51 -9.74 -1.91
CA THR A 102 10.09 -8.51 -2.60
C THR A 102 9.47 -8.79 -3.96
N GLU A 103 9.87 -9.88 -4.62
CA GLU A 103 9.32 -10.34 -5.88
C GLU A 103 7.87 -10.85 -5.77
N GLN A 104 7.40 -11.17 -4.57
CA GLN A 104 6.03 -11.66 -4.31
C GLN A 104 5.08 -10.56 -3.83
N LEU A 105 5.60 -9.38 -3.46
CA LEU A 105 4.80 -8.30 -2.89
C LEU A 105 3.66 -7.85 -3.79
N GLN A 106 3.88 -7.82 -5.11
CA GLN A 106 2.82 -7.46 -6.05
C GLN A 106 1.69 -8.48 -6.04
N ASN A 107 2.01 -9.78 -6.07
CA ASN A 107 1.01 -10.86 -6.06
C ASN A 107 0.15 -10.82 -4.80
N VAL A 108 0.73 -10.39 -3.67
CA VAL A 108 0.00 -10.25 -2.40
C VAL A 108 -1.02 -9.11 -2.48
N LEU A 109 -0.67 -7.98 -3.08
CA LEU A 109 -1.60 -6.86 -3.29
C LEU A 109 -2.71 -7.20 -4.31
N ASP A 110 -2.42 -8.02 -5.31
CA ASP A 110 -3.39 -8.42 -6.33
C ASP A 110 -4.56 -9.27 -5.74
N GLN A 111 -4.41 -9.79 -4.52
CA GLN A 111 -5.50 -10.45 -3.79
C GLN A 111 -6.70 -9.52 -3.55
N VAL A 112 -6.46 -8.20 -3.50
CA VAL A 112 -7.51 -7.20 -3.27
C VAL A 112 -8.47 -7.10 -4.45
N GLU A 113 -7.98 -7.26 -5.69
CA GLU A 113 -8.80 -7.13 -6.91
C GLU A 113 -9.81 -8.27 -7.09
N ASN A 114 -9.61 -9.40 -6.40
CA ASN A 114 -10.51 -10.56 -6.45
C ASN A 114 -11.69 -10.48 -5.47
N THR A 115 -11.76 -9.42 -4.68
CA THR A 115 -12.83 -9.21 -3.71
C THR A 115 -14.08 -8.67 -4.43
N ARG A 116 -15.27 -9.16 -4.07
CA ARG A 116 -16.53 -8.91 -4.80
C ARG A 116 -16.75 -7.41 -5.05
N LYS A 117 -16.82 -7.01 -6.32
CA LYS A 117 -17.37 -5.70 -6.70
C LYS A 117 -18.88 -5.76 -6.48
N TYR A 118 -19.38 -5.11 -5.44
CA TYR A 118 -20.82 -4.93 -5.29
C TYR A 118 -21.31 -4.11 -6.49
N ASN A 119 -22.23 -4.69 -7.27
CA ASN A 119 -22.91 -3.94 -8.32
C ASN A 119 -23.63 -2.76 -7.67
N LEU A 120 -23.41 -1.55 -8.20
CA LEU A 120 -24.25 -0.40 -7.86
C LEU A 120 -25.70 -0.80 -8.15
N ILE A 121 -26.51 -0.93 -7.10
CA ILE A 121 -27.95 -1.05 -7.25
C ILE A 121 -28.46 0.35 -7.55
N THR A 122 -28.57 0.68 -8.83
CA THR A 122 -29.26 1.89 -9.28
C THR A 122 -30.75 1.64 -9.10
N THR A 123 -31.31 2.00 -7.96
CA THR A 123 -32.76 2.07 -7.79
C THR A 123 -33.27 3.25 -8.61
N VAL A 124 -33.72 2.99 -9.84
CA VAL A 124 -34.50 3.96 -10.60
C VAL A 124 -35.89 4.00 -9.94
N LEU A 125 -36.17 5.09 -9.23
CA LEU A 125 -37.53 5.43 -8.82
C LEU A 125 -38.27 5.88 -10.08
N CYS A 126 -39.07 4.98 -10.67
CA CYS A 126 -40.10 5.29 -11.66
C CYS A 126 -41.38 5.74 -10.97
#